data_AF-A0A132TB06-F1
#
_entry.id   AF-A0A132TB06-F1
#
_cell.length_a   1.000
_cell.length_b   1.000
_cell.length_c   1.000
_cell.angle_alpha   90.00
_cell.angle_beta   90.00
_cell.angle_gamma   90.00
#
_symmetry.space_group_name_H-M   'P 1'
#
loop_
_entity.id
_entity.type
_entity.pdbx_description
1 polymer ?
#
loop_
_entity_poly.entity_id
_entity_poly.type
_entity_poly.pdbx_seq_one_letter_code
_entity_poly.pdbx_strand_id
1 'polypeptide(L)' 'MGVMRVRLMTNNPAKVDALESAGLVVQRVRTPVSVTESNISYLRTKRDRMGHLLDGLPVAVS' A
#
# COMPACT_ATOMS: atom_id res chain seq x y z
N MET A 1 -24.83 1.90 14.94
CA MET A 1 -23.77 2.92 15.00
C MET A 1 -22.71 2.56 13.96
N GLY A 2 -22.58 3.35 12.89
CA GLY A 2 -21.66 3.05 11.79
C GLY A 2 -20.34 3.82 11.95
N VAL A 3 -19.23 3.19 11.54
CA VAL A 3 -17.94 3.90 11.40
C VAL A 3 -18.04 4.80 10.17
N MET A 4 -17.82 6.10 10.35
CA MET A 4 -17.88 7.08 9.24
C MET A 4 -16.48 7.51 8.77
N ARG A 5 -15.45 7.32 9.60
CA ARG A 5 -14.07 7.74 9.31
C ARG A 5 -13.06 6.71 9.80
N VAL A 6 -12.07 6.41 8.97
CA VAL A 6 -10.99 5.46 9.29
C VAL A 6 -9.63 6.03 8.93
N ARG A 7 -8.62 5.69 9.74
CA ARG A 7 -7.21 5.85 9.39
C ARG A 7 -6.68 4.50 8.93
N LEU A 8 -6.44 4.35 7.64
CA LEU A 8 -6.05 3.08 7.05
C LEU A 8 -4.52 3.03 6.85
N MET A 9 -3.85 2.16 7.59
CA MET A 9 -2.43 1.84 7.34
C MET A 9 -2.32 0.94 6.11
N THR A 10 -2.02 1.52 4.95
CA THR A 10 -1.87 0.77 3.70
C THR A 10 -0.88 1.43 2.73
N ASN A 11 -0.15 0.60 2.00
CA ASN A 11 0.59 1.00 0.79
C ASN A 11 -0.19 0.64 -0.50
N ASN A 12 -1.35 0.00 -0.39
CA ASN A 12 -2.22 -0.30 -1.52
C ASN A 12 -3.29 0.80 -1.66
N PRO A 13 -3.22 1.66 -2.70
CA PRO A 13 -4.22 2.71 -2.93
C PRO A 13 -5.60 2.14 -3.26
N ALA A 14 -5.71 0.98 -3.92
CA ALA A 14 -7.00 0.37 -4.23
C ALA A 14 -7.81 0.00 -2.97
N LYS A 15 -7.15 -0.19 -1.81
CA LYS A 15 -7.86 -0.36 -0.52
C LYS A 15 -8.47 0.96 -0.01
N VAL A 16 -7.85 2.09 -0.32
CA VAL A 16 -8.42 3.42 0.00
C VAL A 16 -9.64 3.62 -0.87
N ASP A 17 -9.50 3.48 -2.19
CA ASP A 17 -10.57 3.67 -3.16
C ASP A 17 -11.80 2.79 -2.86
N ALA A 18 -11.58 1.53 -2.49
CA ALA A 18 -12.65 0.60 -2.15
C ALA A 18 -13.44 1.03 -0.90
N LEU A 19 -12.76 1.56 0.13
CA LEU A 19 -13.41 2.02 1.36
C LEU A 19 -14.09 3.38 1.15
N GLU A 20 -13.50 4.27 0.36
CA GLU A 20 -14.13 5.54 -0.02
C GLU A 20 -15.40 5.30 -0.86
N SER A 21 -15.35 4.36 -1.80
CA SER A 21 -16.52 3.94 -2.59
C SER A 21 -17.61 3.29 -1.74
N ALA A 22 -17.25 2.71 -0.59
CA ALA A 22 -18.20 2.20 0.40
C ALA A 22 -18.79 3.30 1.31
N GLY A 23 -18.47 4.57 1.07
CA GLY A 23 -19.00 5.72 1.81
C GLY A 23 -18.22 6.09 3.08
N LEU A 24 -17.01 5.55 3.25
CA LEU A 24 -16.15 5.87 4.40
C LEU A 24 -15.23 7.04 4.09
N VAL A 25 -15.03 7.94 5.05
CA VAL A 25 -13.95 8.93 4.97
C VAL A 25 -12.64 8.25 5.36
N VAL A 26 -11.71 8.09 4.39
CA VAL A 26 -10.46 7.35 4.61
C VAL A 26 -9.27 8.30 4.63
N GLN A 27 -8.49 8.25 5.70
CA GLN A 27 -7.16 8.85 5.73
C GLN A 27 -6.11 7.74 5.58
N ARG A 28 -5.36 7.74 4.47
CA ARG A 28 -4.25 6.81 4.29
C ARG A 28 -3.09 7.18 5.22
N VAL A 29 -2.59 6.18 5.93
CA VAL A 29 -1.32 6.22 6.67
C VAL A 29 -0.37 5.25 5.98
N ARG A 30 0.85 5.68 5.69
CA ARG A 30 1.87 4.80 5.07
C ARG A 30 2.17 3.63 6.00
N THR A 31 2.22 2.41 5.46
CA THR A 31 2.67 1.25 6.23
C THR A 31 4.19 1.12 6.12
N PRO A 32 4.94 1.11 7.24
CA PRO A 32 6.37 0.81 7.20
C PRO A 32 6.62 -0.57 6.62
N VAL A 33 7.64 -0.69 5.77
CA VAL A 33 8.06 -1.98 5.19
C VAL A 33 9.58 -2.06 5.26
N SER A 34 10.07 -3.19 5.75
CA SER A 34 11.50 -3.51 5.70
C SER A 34 11.79 -4.34 4.45
N VAL A 35 12.78 -3.93 3.67
CA VAL A 35 13.25 -4.68 2.51
C VAL A 35 14.26 -5.72 2.96
N THR A 36 14.06 -6.96 2.53
CA THR A 36 14.99 -8.09 2.72
C THR A 36 15.24 -8.76 1.38
N GLU A 37 16.32 -9.55 1.30
CA GLU A 37 16.61 -10.35 0.10
C GLU A 37 15.47 -11.33 -0.23
N SER A 38 14.83 -11.88 0.79
CA SER A 38 13.69 -12.79 0.64
C SER A 38 12.39 -12.14 0.15
N ASN A 39 12.19 -10.83 0.38
CA ASN A 39 10.93 -10.16 0.08
C ASN A 39 11.00 -9.14 -1.07
N ILE A 40 12.21 -8.80 -1.56
CA ILE A 40 12.39 -7.75 -2.56
C ILE A 40 11.63 -8.04 -3.87
N SER A 41 11.64 -9.29 -4.33
CA SER A 41 10.90 -9.68 -5.55
C SER A 41 9.38 -9.50 -5.38
N TYR A 42 8.86 -9.85 -4.21
CA TYR A 42 7.45 -9.64 -3.87
C TYR A 42 7.11 -8.15 -3.82
N LEU A 43 7.93 -7.32 -3.15
CA LEU A 43 7.70 -5.89 -3.03
C LEU A 43 7.77 -5.17 -4.39
N ARG A 44 8.71 -5.56 -5.27
CA ARG A 44 8.76 -5.07 -6.65
C ARG A 44 7.50 -5.43 -7.42
N THR A 45 7.05 -6.68 -7.31
CA THR A 45 5.80 -7.12 -7.94
C THR A 45 4.60 -6.28 -7.46
N LYS A 46 4.50 -6.02 -6.15
CA LYS A 46 3.47 -5.16 -5.59
C LYS A 46 3.50 -3.73 -6.16
N ARG A 47 4.68 -3.16 -6.33
CA ARG A 47 4.86 -1.81 -6.91
C ARG A 47 4.55 -1.81 -8.41
N ASP A 48 5.30 -2.60 -9.17
CA ASP A 48 5.38 -2.50 -10.63
C ASP A 48 4.13 -3.06 -11.32
N ARG A 49 3.50 -4.10 -10.74
CA ARG A 49 2.35 -4.76 -11.35
C ARG A 49 1.02 -4.45 -10.67
N MET A 50 1.03 -4.12 -9.37
CA MET A 50 -0.20 -3.91 -8.59
C MET A 50 -0.40 -2.46 -8.13
N GLY A 51 0.50 -1.54 -8.52
CA GLY A 51 0.36 -0.11 -8.22
C GLY A 51 0.52 0.24 -6.75
N HIS A 52 1.18 -0.60 -5.94
CA HIS A 52 1.43 -0.26 -4.54
C HIS A 52 2.43 0.91 -4.42
N LEU A 53 2.16 1.80 -3.48
CA LEU A 53 2.99 2.95 -3.12
C LEU A 53 4.19 2.49 -2.27
N LEU A 54 5.20 1.94 -2.93
CA LEU A 54 6.44 1.44 -2.32
C LEU A 54 7.65 2.14 -2.93
N ASP A 55 8.17 3.14 -2.22
CA ASP A 55 9.35 3.90 -2.63
C ASP A 55 10.65 3.28 -2.09
N GLY A 56 11.77 3.56 -2.76
CA GLY A 56 13.11 3.20 -2.28
C GLY A 56 13.46 1.71 -2.36
N LEU A 57 12.72 0.92 -3.14
CA LEU A 57 13.12 -0.46 -3.40
C LEU A 57 14.42 -0.49 -4.23
N PRO A 58 15.41 -1.32 -3.86
CA PRO A 58 16.62 -1.53 -4.65
C PRO A 58 16.27 -1.80 -6.11
N VAL A 59 17.00 -1.16 -7.03
CA VAL A 59 16.99 -1.53 -8.46
C VAL A 59 17.66 -2.89 -8.64
N ALA A 60 17.20 -3.67 -9.62
CA ALA A 60 17.90 -4.89 -9.97
C ALA A 60 19.24 -4.47 -10.56
N VAL A 61 20.34 -4.87 -9.92
CA VAL A 61 21.65 -4.74 -10.54
C VAL A 61 21.69 -5.79 -11.65
N SER A 62 21.83 -5.34 -12.90
CA SER A 62 22.05 -6.21 -14.05
C SER A 62 23.41 -6.90 -13.98
#